data_AF-A0A8H7WQA3-F1
#
_entry.id   AF-A0A8H7WQA3-F1
#
_cell.length_a   1.000
_cell.length_b   1.000
_cell.length_c   1.000
_cell.angle_alpha   90.00
_cell.angle_beta   90.00
_cell.angle_gamma   90.00
#
_symmetry.space_group_name_H-M   'P 1'
#
loop_
_entity.id
_entity.type
_entity.pdbx_description
1 polymer ?
#
loop_
_entity_poly.entity_id
_entity_poly.type
_entity_poly.pdbx_seq_one_letter_code
_entity_poly.pdbx_strand_id
1 'polypeptide(L)'
;MLFALSLFALCTLVQSLPSKSHAVKQVDDGTTQSIAIVDAANTLLGLLTAEQNASLVYPYEKVGNATPVYFGAATSGSPAAEQFGQSVWTNYPVGIVDRVGLARDNFTDTQEEAVLNLLRVMFSEDGYNKIQEIMNADQVEEDSGVDYEAG
;
A
#
# COMPACT_ATOMS: atom_id res chain seq x y z
N MET A 1 -40.03 50.91 -23.40
CA MET A 1 -38.81 50.71 -24.22
C MET A 1 -37.76 50.05 -23.34
N LEU A 2 -37.57 48.75 -23.55
CA LEU A 2 -36.59 47.94 -22.82
C LEU A 2 -35.18 48.31 -23.30
N PHE A 3 -34.30 48.63 -22.35
CA PHE A 3 -32.88 48.87 -22.59
C PHE A 3 -32.20 47.57 -23.01
N ALA A 4 -31.71 47.53 -24.24
CA ALA A 4 -30.82 46.49 -24.72
C ALA A 4 -29.47 46.60 -24.00
N LEU A 5 -29.20 45.70 -23.05
CA LEU A 5 -27.85 45.50 -22.54
C LEU A 5 -26.98 44.98 -23.68
N SER A 6 -25.96 45.77 -24.03
CA SER A 6 -24.94 45.42 -25.01
C SER A 6 -24.28 44.07 -24.67
N LEU A 7 -24.26 43.17 -25.64
CA LEU A 7 -23.60 41.86 -25.58
C LEU A 7 -22.10 41.97 -25.22
N PHE A 8 -21.48 43.13 -25.46
CA PHE A 8 -20.09 43.41 -25.07
C PHE A 8 -19.89 43.59 -23.56
N ALA A 9 -20.90 44.09 -22.84
CA ALA A 9 -20.83 44.26 -21.38
C ALA A 9 -20.94 42.92 -20.65
N LEU A 10 -21.60 41.92 -21.25
CA LEU A 10 -21.73 40.58 -20.68
C LEU A 10 -20.44 39.76 -20.85
N CYS A 11 -19.71 39.92 -21.97
CA CYS A 11 -18.44 39.23 -22.20
C CYS A 11 -17.29 39.71 -21.29
N THR A 12 -17.31 40.97 -20.85
CA THR A 12 -16.27 41.51 -19.95
C THR A 12 -16.49 41.11 -18.48
N LEU A 13 -17.74 40.91 -18.06
CA LEU A 13 -18.06 40.48 -16.69
C LEU A 13 -17.71 39.00 -16.43
N VAL A 14 -17.77 38.14 -17.46
CA VAL A 14 -17.43 36.71 -17.34
C VAL A 14 -15.92 36.49 -17.15
N GLN A 15 -15.08 37.41 -17.62
CA GLN A 15 -13.61 37.29 -17.53
C GLN A 15 -13.04 37.77 -16.19
N SER A 16 -13.82 38.47 -15.35
CA SER A 16 -13.37 38.94 -14.02
C SER A 16 -13.82 38.06 -12.86
N LEU A 17 -14.50 36.94 -13.13
CA LEU A 17 -14.80 35.95 -12.10
C LEU A 17 -13.50 35.19 -11.80
N PRO A 18 -13.02 35.16 -10.54
CA PRO A 18 -11.96 34.24 -10.18
C PRO A 18 -12.50 32.83 -10.42
N SER A 19 -12.08 32.22 -11.52
CA SER A 19 -12.34 30.81 -11.77
C SER A 19 -11.73 30.07 -10.58
N LYS A 20 -12.56 29.40 -9.80
CA LYS A 20 -12.10 28.22 -9.03
C LYS A 20 -11.82 27.11 -10.05
N SER A 21 -10.87 27.37 -10.94
CA SER A 21 -10.09 26.32 -11.53
C SER A 21 -9.35 25.74 -10.34
N HIS A 22 -9.75 24.56 -9.88
CA HIS A 22 -8.76 23.66 -9.34
C HIS A 22 -7.74 23.56 -10.45
N ALA A 23 -6.62 24.28 -10.31
CA ALA A 23 -5.49 24.09 -11.17
C ALA A 23 -5.31 22.58 -11.25
N VAL A 24 -5.46 22.02 -12.45
CA VAL A 24 -4.97 20.67 -12.71
C VAL A 24 -3.54 20.73 -12.22
N LYS A 25 -3.26 20.05 -11.08
CA LYS A 25 -1.89 19.91 -10.61
C LYS A 25 -1.11 19.41 -11.80
N GLN A 26 -0.09 20.18 -12.13
CA GLN A 26 0.77 20.09 -13.29
C GLN A 26 1.05 18.62 -13.65
N VAL A 27 1.08 18.31 -14.95
CA VAL A 27 1.46 17.00 -15.54
C VAL A 27 2.93 16.61 -15.20
N ASP A 28 3.54 17.25 -14.21
CA ASP A 28 4.96 17.21 -13.86
C ASP A 28 5.18 16.62 -12.44
N ASP A 29 4.29 16.94 -11.49
CA ASP A 29 4.41 16.47 -10.09
C ASP A 29 4.20 14.95 -9.98
N GLY A 30 3.19 14.42 -10.67
CA GLY A 30 2.86 12.99 -10.62
C GLY A 30 3.92 12.13 -11.32
N THR A 31 4.49 12.63 -12.42
CA THR A 31 5.59 11.95 -13.12
C THR A 31 6.87 11.98 -12.29
N THR A 32 7.21 13.12 -11.68
CA THR A 32 8.36 13.24 -10.79
C THR A 32 8.25 12.31 -9.58
N GLN A 33 7.08 12.28 -8.94
CA GLN A 33 6.82 11.35 -7.83
C GLN A 33 6.91 9.90 -8.27
N SER A 34 6.38 9.55 -9.44
CA SER A 34 6.47 8.19 -9.97
C SER A 34 7.91 7.76 -10.22
N ILE A 35 8.75 8.66 -10.78
CA ILE A 35 10.19 8.39 -10.98
C ILE A 35 10.87 8.16 -9.63
N ALA A 36 10.63 9.01 -8.64
CA ALA A 36 11.24 8.86 -7.32
C ALA A 36 10.85 7.54 -6.64
N ILE A 37 9.58 7.13 -6.75
CA ILE A 37 9.11 5.84 -6.23
C ILE A 37 9.82 4.68 -6.94
N VAL A 38 9.93 4.73 -8.27
CA VAL A 38 10.60 3.69 -9.07
C VAL A 38 12.09 3.60 -8.71
N ASP A 39 12.77 4.72 -8.55
CA ASP A 39 14.20 4.75 -8.18
C ASP A 39 14.43 4.19 -6.78
N ALA A 40 13.60 4.57 -5.80
CA ALA A 40 13.67 4.02 -4.44
C ALA A 40 13.37 2.52 -4.43
N ALA A 41 12.39 2.06 -5.21
CA ALA A 41 12.05 0.65 -5.33
C ALA A 41 13.20 -0.15 -5.97
N ASN A 42 13.80 0.35 -7.05
CA ASN A 42 14.94 -0.30 -7.68
C ASN A 42 16.17 -0.35 -6.76
N THR A 43 16.37 0.68 -5.94
CA THR A 43 17.42 0.70 -4.92
C THR A 43 17.20 -0.43 -3.90
N LEU A 44 15.99 -0.57 -3.37
CA LEU A 44 15.64 -1.67 -2.47
C LEU A 44 15.83 -3.03 -3.14
N LEU A 45 15.28 -3.24 -4.34
CA LEU A 45 15.39 -4.52 -5.06
C LEU A 45 16.84 -4.90 -5.36
N GLY A 46 17.71 -3.92 -5.63
CA GLY A 46 19.14 -4.13 -5.85
C GLY A 46 19.92 -4.54 -4.60
N LEU A 47 19.39 -4.29 -3.40
CA LEU A 47 19.99 -4.68 -2.13
C LEU A 47 19.55 -6.08 -1.66
N LEU A 48 18.45 -6.62 -2.19
CA LEU A 48 17.94 -7.93 -1.81
C LEU A 48 18.76 -9.06 -2.42
N THR A 49 18.99 -10.14 -1.65
CA THR A 49 19.63 -11.35 -2.20
C THR A 49 18.71 -12.04 -3.22
N ALA A 50 19.25 -12.99 -3.97
CA ALA A 50 18.45 -13.79 -4.91
C ALA A 50 17.34 -14.58 -4.19
N GLU A 51 17.63 -15.09 -2.99
CA GLU A 51 16.68 -15.80 -2.15
C GLU A 51 15.59 -14.87 -1.60
N GLN A 52 15.98 -13.68 -1.11
CA GLN A 52 15.01 -12.68 -0.64
C GLN A 52 14.10 -12.24 -1.79
N ASN A 53 14.65 -11.93 -2.96
CA ASN A 53 13.87 -11.60 -4.15
C ASN A 53 12.94 -12.76 -4.57
N ALA A 54 13.41 -14.01 -4.51
CA ALA A 54 12.59 -15.17 -4.84
C ALA A 54 11.40 -15.34 -3.87
N SER A 55 11.55 -15.01 -2.58
CA SER A 55 10.45 -15.07 -1.61
C SER A 55 9.37 -14.00 -1.84
N LEU A 56 9.66 -12.93 -2.58
CA LEU A 56 8.69 -11.89 -2.92
C LEU A 56 7.80 -12.28 -4.11
N VAL A 57 8.23 -13.24 -4.92
CA VAL A 57 7.52 -13.66 -6.13
C VAL A 57 6.61 -14.84 -5.80
N TYR A 58 5.31 -14.60 -5.84
CA TYR A 58 4.33 -15.67 -5.84
C TYR A 58 4.07 -16.15 -7.26
N PRO A 59 4.44 -17.39 -7.64
CA PRO A 59 3.97 -17.97 -8.88
C PRO A 59 2.47 -18.21 -8.78
N TYR A 60 1.67 -17.35 -9.43
CA TYR A 60 0.25 -17.60 -9.61
C TYR A 60 0.06 -18.54 -10.80
N GLU A 61 0.36 -19.82 -10.60
CA GLU A 61 0.02 -20.83 -11.58
C GLU A 61 -1.49 -21.06 -11.52
N LYS A 62 -2.16 -21.01 -12.67
CA LYS A 62 -3.58 -21.35 -12.76
C LYS A 62 -3.73 -22.87 -12.63
N VAL A 63 -3.58 -23.38 -11.43
CA VAL A 63 -3.71 -24.81 -11.13
C VAL A 63 -5.11 -25.07 -10.59
N GLY A 64 -5.95 -25.69 -11.42
CA GLY A 64 -7.24 -26.23 -10.99
C GLY A 64 -8.23 -25.20 -10.42
N ASN A 65 -9.16 -25.71 -9.61
CA ASN A 65 -10.15 -24.92 -8.88
C ASN A 65 -9.67 -24.71 -7.44
N ALA A 66 -10.13 -23.64 -6.79
CA ALA A 66 -9.86 -23.43 -5.38
C ALA A 66 -10.35 -24.62 -4.54
N THR A 67 -9.55 -25.05 -3.56
CA THR A 67 -9.89 -26.14 -2.64
C THR A 67 -10.31 -25.58 -1.29
N PRO A 68 -11.36 -26.12 -0.64
CA PRO A 68 -11.76 -25.67 0.68
C PRO A 68 -10.71 -25.98 1.73
N VAL A 69 -10.41 -25.02 2.60
CA VAL A 69 -9.52 -25.16 3.76
C VAL A 69 -10.35 -25.06 5.04
N TYR A 70 -10.06 -25.95 5.97
CA TYR A 70 -10.67 -26.01 7.28
C TYR A 70 -9.59 -25.75 8.34
N PHE A 71 -9.89 -24.95 9.36
CA PHE A 71 -8.97 -24.74 10.48
C PHE A 71 -9.13 -25.85 11.53
N GLY A 72 -8.01 -26.23 12.16
CA GLY A 72 -7.98 -27.29 13.17
C GLY A 72 -8.18 -28.70 12.59
N ALA A 73 -8.72 -29.62 13.39
CA ALA A 73 -8.94 -31.02 12.99
C ALA A 73 -10.23 -31.24 12.17
N ALA A 74 -10.96 -30.17 11.84
CA ALA A 74 -12.21 -30.28 11.09
C ALA A 74 -11.91 -30.65 9.62
N THR A 75 -12.65 -31.63 9.09
CA THR A 75 -12.57 -32.02 7.67
C THR A 75 -13.93 -31.91 6.97
N SER A 76 -14.92 -31.29 7.63
CA SER A 76 -16.29 -31.11 7.14
C SER A 76 -16.96 -29.90 7.80
N GLY A 77 -17.97 -29.34 7.14
CA GLY A 77 -18.68 -28.12 7.57
C GLY A 77 -18.49 -26.94 6.61
N SER A 78 -18.78 -25.73 7.09
CA SER A 78 -18.48 -24.50 6.34
C SER A 78 -16.96 -24.32 6.25
N PRO A 79 -16.39 -24.23 5.04
CA PRO A 79 -14.96 -24.00 4.89
C PRO A 79 -14.59 -22.64 5.46
N ALA A 80 -13.43 -22.59 6.10
CA ALA A 80 -12.96 -21.40 6.78
C ALA A 80 -12.04 -20.55 5.90
N ALA A 81 -11.47 -21.15 4.85
CA ALA A 81 -10.71 -20.45 3.82
C ALA A 81 -10.80 -21.21 2.48
N GLU A 82 -10.28 -20.60 1.42
CA GLU A 82 -10.09 -21.21 0.11
C GLU A 82 -8.60 -21.17 -0.26
N GLN A 83 -8.05 -22.29 -0.71
CA GLN A 83 -6.68 -22.37 -1.20
C GLN A 83 -6.68 -22.37 -2.74
N PHE A 84 -5.85 -21.51 -3.33
CA PHE A 84 -5.56 -21.49 -4.76
C PHE A 84 -4.05 -21.48 -4.98
N GLY A 85 -3.51 -22.56 -5.55
CA GLY A 85 -2.06 -22.77 -5.61
C GLY A 85 -1.43 -22.75 -4.19
N GLN A 86 -0.45 -21.88 -3.98
CA GLN A 86 0.19 -21.67 -2.67
C GLN A 86 -0.49 -20.56 -1.82
N SER A 87 -1.54 -19.91 -2.33
CA SER A 87 -2.22 -18.82 -1.63
C SER A 87 -3.48 -19.32 -0.92
N VAL A 88 -3.71 -18.85 0.31
CA VAL A 88 -4.94 -19.12 1.07
C VAL A 88 -5.66 -17.80 1.32
N TRP A 89 -6.96 -17.73 1.02
CA TRP A 89 -7.80 -16.56 1.23
C TRP A 89 -8.98 -16.87 2.16
N THR A 90 -9.24 -16.00 3.13
CA THR A 90 -10.37 -16.10 4.06
C THR A 90 -10.94 -14.73 4.39
N ASN A 91 -12.26 -14.67 4.60
CA ASN A 91 -12.98 -13.51 5.12
C ASN A 91 -13.32 -13.67 6.62
N TYR A 92 -12.83 -14.73 7.28
CA TYR A 92 -12.91 -14.84 8.73
C TYR A 92 -11.74 -14.05 9.33
N PRO A 93 -11.92 -13.36 10.48
CA PRO A 93 -10.80 -12.90 11.28
C PRO A 93 -10.10 -14.16 11.82
N VAL A 94 -9.22 -14.72 11.01
CA VAL A 94 -8.37 -15.83 11.43
C VAL A 94 -7.20 -15.26 12.20
N GLY A 95 -6.76 -16.02 13.21
CA GLY A 95 -5.58 -15.70 14.00
C GLY A 95 -4.31 -15.61 13.14
N ILE A 96 -3.17 -15.56 13.81
CA ILE A 96 -1.89 -15.26 13.18
C ILE A 96 -1.59 -16.24 12.06
N VAL A 97 -1.56 -15.69 10.84
CA VAL A 97 -1.20 -16.41 9.63
C VAL A 97 0.25 -16.06 9.32
N ASP A 98 1.07 -17.09 9.08
CA ASP A 98 2.40 -16.91 8.52
C ASP A 98 2.27 -16.12 7.22
N ARG A 99 2.68 -14.86 7.26
CA ARG A 99 2.68 -14.01 6.09
C ARG A 99 3.97 -14.28 5.33
N VAL A 100 3.84 -14.80 4.11
CA VAL A 100 4.97 -14.87 3.21
C VAL A 100 5.38 -13.45 2.84
N GLY A 101 6.66 -13.18 2.99
CA GLY A 101 7.27 -11.86 2.83
C GLY A 101 8.64 -11.85 3.49
N LEU A 102 9.30 -10.69 3.45
CA LEU A 102 10.55 -10.49 4.14
C LEU A 102 10.25 -10.00 5.55
N ALA A 103 10.56 -10.81 6.55
CA ALA A 103 10.52 -10.37 7.95
C ALA A 103 11.54 -9.23 8.15
N ARG A 104 11.13 -8.20 8.88
CA ARG A 104 11.95 -7.01 9.15
C ARG A 104 13.28 -7.37 9.82
N ASP A 105 13.26 -8.34 10.74
CA ASP A 105 14.45 -8.84 11.45
C ASP A 105 15.50 -9.49 10.54
N ASN A 106 15.11 -9.85 9.31
CA ASN A 106 16.02 -10.42 8.32
C ASN A 106 16.66 -9.36 7.41
N PHE A 107 16.38 -8.08 7.64
CA PHE A 107 17.04 -7.00 6.93
C PHE A 107 18.38 -6.64 7.55
N THR A 108 19.33 -6.31 6.69
CA THR A 108 20.50 -5.51 7.09
C THR A 108 20.07 -4.06 7.30
N ASP A 109 20.83 -3.29 8.09
CA ASP A 109 20.58 -1.86 8.31
C ASP A 109 20.37 -1.09 6.98
N THR A 110 21.18 -1.39 5.96
CA THR A 110 21.07 -0.77 4.63
C THR A 110 19.77 -1.12 3.91
N GLN A 111 19.32 -2.38 4.03
CA GLN A 111 18.03 -2.80 3.47
C GLN A 111 16.87 -2.14 4.20
N GLU A 112 16.95 -2.06 5.52
CA GLU A 112 15.95 -1.38 6.33
C GLU A 112 15.84 0.11 5.98
N GLU A 113 16.97 0.81 5.87
CA GLU A 113 17.02 2.21 5.44
C GLU A 113 16.38 2.40 4.05
N ALA A 114 16.67 1.49 3.10
CA ALA A 114 16.08 1.53 1.77
C ALA A 114 14.56 1.32 1.78
N VAL A 115 14.04 0.41 2.63
CA VAL A 115 12.59 0.24 2.85
C VAL A 115 11.97 1.52 3.40
N LEU A 116 12.57 2.10 4.45
CA LEU A 116 12.06 3.33 5.06
C LEU A 116 12.08 4.51 4.10
N ASN A 117 13.12 4.60 3.24
CA ASN A 117 13.19 5.61 2.20
C ASN A 117 12.10 5.41 1.13
N LEU A 118 11.85 4.18 0.69
CA LEU A 118 10.75 3.88 -0.23
C LEU A 118 9.41 4.33 0.34
N LEU A 119 9.12 3.98 1.60
CA LEU A 119 7.89 4.40 2.28
C LEU A 119 7.79 5.93 2.37
N ARG A 120 8.90 6.61 2.69
CA ARG A 120 8.95 8.07 2.77
C ARG A 120 8.63 8.76 1.44
N VAL A 121 9.07 8.18 0.32
CA VAL A 121 8.81 8.72 -1.03
C VAL A 121 7.39 8.41 -1.50
N MET A 122 6.83 7.26 -1.09
CA MET A 122 5.47 6.85 -1.46
C MET A 122 4.37 7.66 -0.76
N PHE A 123 4.58 8.03 0.51
CA PHE A 123 3.57 8.71 1.32
C PHE A 123 3.78 10.22 1.40
N SER A 124 2.71 10.95 1.76
CA SER A 124 2.86 12.31 2.26
C SER A 124 3.62 12.30 3.58
N GLU A 125 4.08 13.47 4.04
CA GLU A 125 4.72 13.62 5.35
C GLU A 125 3.85 13.04 6.49
N ASP A 126 2.57 13.43 6.55
CA ASP A 126 1.62 12.90 7.54
C ASP A 126 1.43 11.39 7.41
N GLY A 127 1.37 10.87 6.18
CA GLY A 127 1.23 9.43 5.94
C GLY A 127 2.45 8.66 6.40
N TYR A 128 3.65 9.16 6.11
CA TYR A 128 4.90 8.55 6.57
C TYR A 128 5.03 8.61 8.10
N ASN A 129 4.70 9.75 8.71
CA ASN A 129 4.67 9.88 10.17
C ASN A 129 3.70 8.86 10.78
N LYS A 130 2.54 8.64 10.16
CA LYS A 130 1.62 7.61 10.64
C LYS A 130 2.19 6.19 10.59
N ILE A 131 2.93 5.87 9.54
CA ILE A 131 3.64 4.58 9.45
C ILE A 131 4.68 4.45 10.58
N GLN A 132 5.46 5.50 10.85
CA GLN A 132 6.43 5.51 11.95
C GLN A 132 5.74 5.33 13.31
N GLU A 133 4.61 6.00 13.55
CA GLU A 133 3.83 5.82 14.78
C GLU A 133 3.36 4.38 14.97
N ILE A 134 2.85 3.73 13.90
CA ILE A 134 2.39 2.34 13.95
C ILE A 134 3.56 1.42 14.29
N MET A 135 4.67 1.52 13.55
CA MET A 135 5.84 0.67 13.79
C MET A 135 6.43 0.84 15.20
N ASN A 136 6.45 2.07 15.72
CA ASN A 136 6.93 2.33 17.07
C ASN A 136 5.96 1.78 18.13
N ALA A 137 4.64 1.86 17.89
CA ALA A 137 3.66 1.25 18.78
C ALA A 137 3.81 -0.28 18.78
N ASP A 138 3.93 -0.90 17.61
CA ASP A 138 4.15 -2.34 17.45
C ASP A 138 5.42 -2.79 18.21
N GLN A 139 6.52 -2.04 18.12
CA GLN A 139 7.75 -2.35 18.86
C GLN A 139 7.55 -2.26 20.38
N VAL A 140 6.81 -1.26 20.87
CA VAL A 140 6.52 -1.12 22.31
C VAL A 140 5.68 -2.30 22.80
N GLU A 141 4.71 -2.74 22.01
CA GLU A 141 3.87 -3.91 22.34
C GLU A 141 4.71 -5.19 22.39
N GLU A 142 5.55 -5.42 21.37
CA GLU A 142 6.48 -6.55 21.32
C GLU A 142 7.44 -6.56 22.53
N ASP A 143 8.11 -5.44 22.80
CA ASP A 143 9.06 -5.30 23.92
C ASP A 143 8.38 -5.50 25.28
N SER A 144 7.10 -5.17 25.39
CA SER A 144 6.31 -5.36 26.61
C SER A 144 5.86 -6.81 26.82
N GLY A 145 6.13 -7.69 25.87
CA GLY A 145 5.74 -9.10 25.91
C GLY A 145 4.23 -9.31 25.81
N VAL A 146 3.51 -8.34 25.23
CA VAL A 146 2.11 -8.55 24.86
C VAL A 146 2.11 -9.63 23.79
N ASP A 147 1.43 -10.73 24.11
CA ASP A 147 1.20 -11.78 23.14
C ASP A 147 0.27 -11.22 22.06
N TYR A 148 0.84 -10.95 20.89
CA TYR A 148 0.13 -10.48 19.71
C TYR A 148 -0.88 -11.54 19.20
N GLU A 149 -0.83 -12.78 19.73
CA GLU A 149 -1.82 -13.86 19.55
C GLU A 149 -2.98 -13.80 20.57
N ALA A 150 -2.92 -12.99 21.62
CA ALA A 150 -3.91 -12.96 22.71
C ALA A 150 -5.24 -12.24 22.39
N GLY A 151 -5.57 -12.08 21.10
CA GLY A 151 -6.84 -11.53 20.63
C GLY A 151 -8.07 -12.23 21.21
#